data_AF-A0A4C1ZLF4-F1
#
_entry.id   AF-A0A4C1ZLF4-F1
#
_cell.length_a   1.000
_cell.length_b   1.000
_cell.length_c   1.000
_cell.angle_alpha   90.00
_cell.angle_beta   90.00
_cell.angle_gamma   90.00
#
_symmetry.space_group_name_H-M   'P 1'
#
loop_
_entity.id
_entity.type
_entity.pdbx_description
1 polymer ?
#
loop_
_entity_poly.entity_id
_entity_poly.type
_entity_poly.pdbx_seq_one_letter_code
_entity_poly.pdbx_strand_id
1 'polypeptide(L)'
;MTSNPNWPEIKQALQMNLEDRTILEQLPQSRPDIVARVAKLKFDQMIEDLDKKQIFGKIAAFVYTIEFQKRGLPHMHLLVIMSSDDKIHQAEELDDLVSSEIPGNHDLELRELVLKWMIHNPCGELNSNATCMVQKNGRLKCRFDFPKSFQEVTSLVDDGKPNYRRRYNPQFDPESSQFSHEQAVYRKGINGRRVTRDNRHVVPYNSYLLKNLTAILT
;
A
#
# COMPACT_ATOMS: atom_id res chain seq x y z
N MET A 1 8.23 1.21 3.51
CA MET A 1 8.05 1.86 2.19
C MET A 1 8.98 1.24 1.17
N THR A 2 8.44 0.63 0.11
CA THR A 2 9.22 0.11 -1.03
C THR A 2 9.42 1.20 -2.08
N SER A 3 10.62 1.31 -2.64
CA SER A 3 10.91 2.23 -3.75
C SER A 3 10.06 1.91 -4.98
N ASN A 4 9.52 2.94 -5.63
CA ASN A 4 8.76 2.79 -6.87
C ASN A 4 9.63 3.21 -8.08
N PRO A 5 10.08 2.26 -8.93
CA PRO A 5 10.88 2.60 -10.10
C PRO A 5 10.13 3.42 -11.16
N ASN A 6 8.80 3.59 -11.02
CA ASN A 6 7.98 4.38 -11.92
C ASN A 6 7.81 5.84 -11.50
N TRP A 7 8.48 6.30 -10.44
CA TRP A 7 8.42 7.71 -10.05
C TRP A 7 8.84 8.62 -11.22
N PRO A 8 8.14 9.75 -11.43
CA PRO A 8 8.45 10.67 -12.53
C PRO A 8 9.91 11.13 -12.53
N GLU A 9 10.49 11.36 -11.36
CA GLU A 9 11.88 11.81 -11.19
C GLU A 9 12.88 10.74 -11.67
N ILE A 10 12.56 9.45 -11.48
CA ILE A 10 13.37 8.35 -12.03
C ILE A 10 13.22 8.30 -13.54
N LYS A 11 11.98 8.32 -14.05
CA LYS A 11 11.72 8.26 -15.50
C LYS A 11 12.41 9.40 -16.24
N GLN A 12 12.31 10.63 -15.71
CA GLN A 12 12.96 11.80 -16.25
C GLN A 12 14.49 11.67 -16.23
N ALA A 13 15.07 11.17 -15.13
CA ALA A 13 16.52 10.97 -15.01
C ALA A 13 17.07 9.85 -15.92
N LEU A 14 16.22 8.91 -16.35
CA LEU A 14 16.58 7.81 -17.25
C LEU A 14 16.44 8.16 -18.73
N GLN A 15 15.86 9.31 -19.06
CA GLN A 15 15.79 9.83 -20.42
C GLN A 15 17.14 10.45 -20.80
N MET A 16 17.77 9.92 -21.84
CA MET A 16 18.95 10.51 -22.46
C MET A 16 18.58 11.11 -23.81
N ASN A 17 18.86 12.40 -24.01
CA ASN A 17 18.77 13.03 -25.31
C ASN A 17 20.04 12.73 -26.10
N LEU A 18 19.88 12.08 -27.25
CA LEU A 18 20.97 11.81 -28.19
C LEU A 18 21.16 12.99 -29.15
N GLU A 19 22.33 13.05 -29.79
CA GLU A 19 22.72 14.15 -30.69
C GLU A 19 21.78 14.29 -31.90
N ASP A 20 21.16 13.20 -32.32
CA ASP A 20 20.15 13.14 -33.39
C ASP A 20 18.73 13.50 -32.93
N ARG A 21 18.58 14.01 -31.70
CA ARG A 21 17.31 14.31 -31.02
C ARG A 21 16.43 13.10 -30.72
N THR A 22 16.96 11.88 -30.79
CA THR A 22 16.25 10.71 -30.27
C THR A 22 16.38 10.64 -28.75
N ILE A 23 15.35 10.09 -28.08
CA ILE A 23 15.36 9.86 -26.64
C ILE A 23 15.59 8.37 -26.40
N LEU A 24 16.69 8.03 -25.74
CA LEU A 24 16.93 6.68 -25.24
C LEU A 24 16.48 6.61 -23.78
N GLU A 25 15.48 5.78 -23.50
CA GLU A 25 15.02 5.50 -22.13
C GLU A 25 15.75 4.28 -21.57
N GLN A 26 16.53 4.49 -20.50
CA GLN A 26 17.18 3.40 -19.79
C GLN A 26 16.18 2.66 -18.89
N LEU A 27 16.38 1.35 -18.72
CA LEU A 27 15.62 0.58 -17.75
C LEU A 27 16.05 0.95 -16.32
N PRO A 28 15.13 1.15 -15.36
CA PRO A 28 15.48 1.44 -13.97
C PRO A 28 16.39 0.39 -13.33
N GLN A 29 16.26 -0.88 -13.74
CA GLN A 29 17.11 -1.97 -13.23
C GLN A 29 18.57 -1.84 -13.67
N SER A 30 18.84 -1.13 -14.77
CA SER A 30 20.19 -0.87 -15.27
C SER A 30 20.85 0.33 -14.59
N ARG A 31 20.09 1.14 -13.84
CA ARG A 31 20.56 2.33 -13.12
C ARG A 31 20.12 2.33 -11.65
N PRO A 32 20.56 1.33 -10.86
CA PRO A 32 20.22 1.24 -9.45
C PRO A 32 20.71 2.45 -8.66
N ASP A 33 21.74 3.16 -9.12
CA ASP A 33 22.25 4.40 -8.55
C ASP A 33 21.20 5.54 -8.59
N ILE A 34 20.53 5.73 -9.72
CA ILE A 34 19.45 6.73 -9.87
C ILE A 34 18.27 6.37 -8.98
N VAL A 35 17.84 5.10 -9.03
CA VAL A 35 16.72 4.61 -8.23
C VAL A 35 17.00 4.80 -6.73
N ALA A 36 18.21 4.47 -6.27
CA ALA A 36 18.60 4.63 -4.88
C ALA A 36 18.65 6.10 -4.44
N ARG A 37 19.15 7.01 -5.29
CA ARG A 37 19.18 8.45 -5.00
C ARG A 37 17.77 9.02 -4.86
N VAL A 38 16.88 8.74 -5.81
CA VAL A 38 15.49 9.23 -5.74
C VAL A 38 14.77 8.62 -4.54
N ALA A 39 14.98 7.34 -4.26
CA ALA A 39 14.42 6.70 -3.06
C ALA A 39 14.88 7.39 -1.78
N LYS A 40 16.18 7.70 -1.65
CA LYS A 40 16.71 8.43 -0.48
C LYS A 40 16.03 9.79 -0.32
N LEU A 41 15.85 10.55 -1.40
CA LEU A 41 15.15 11.83 -1.36
C LEU A 41 13.68 11.68 -0.90
N LYS A 42 12.98 10.65 -1.38
CA LYS A 42 11.61 10.35 -0.92
C LYS A 42 11.58 9.92 0.55
N PHE A 43 12.60 9.19 1.00
CA PHE A 43 12.71 8.75 2.40
C PHE A 43 12.94 9.96 3.32
N ASP A 44 13.82 10.87 2.92
CA ASP A 44 14.10 12.10 3.65
C ASP A 44 12.88 13.02 3.71
N GLN A 45 12.14 13.15 2.59
CA GLN A 45 10.87 13.89 2.59
C GLN A 45 9.88 13.28 3.58
N MET A 46 9.78 11.95 3.63
CA MET A 46 8.88 11.27 4.57
C MET A 46 9.24 11.55 6.03
N ILE A 47 10.52 11.52 6.37
CA ILE A 47 10.99 11.85 7.72
C ILE A 47 10.72 13.32 8.05
N GLU A 48 10.94 14.23 7.11
CA GLU A 48 10.63 15.65 7.30
C GLU A 48 9.14 15.92 7.48
N ASP A 49 8.29 15.23 6.72
CA ASP A 49 6.84 15.34 6.85
C ASP A 49 6.36 14.86 8.24
N LEU A 50 6.96 13.79 8.75
CA LEU A 50 6.64 13.24 10.08
C LEU A 50 7.14 14.13 11.22
N ASP A 51 8.41 14.55 11.15
CA ASP A 51 9.09 15.23 12.26
C ASP A 51 8.77 16.74 12.31
N LYS A 52 8.88 17.41 11.15
CA LYS A 52 8.72 18.87 11.07
C LYS A 52 7.29 19.29 10.74
N LYS A 53 6.65 18.62 9.77
CA LYS A 53 5.27 18.96 9.38
C LYS A 53 4.23 18.28 10.26
N GLN A 54 4.65 17.33 11.11
CA GLN A 54 3.81 16.65 12.08
C GLN A 54 2.53 16.10 11.44
N ILE A 55 2.65 15.46 10.26
CA ILE A 55 1.49 14.97 9.52
C ILE A 55 0.64 13.94 10.30
N PHE A 56 1.23 13.31 11.33
CA PHE A 56 0.57 12.40 12.26
C PHE A 56 0.49 12.96 13.69
N GLY A 57 0.76 14.26 13.90
CA GLY A 57 0.99 14.83 15.22
C GLY A 57 2.47 14.78 15.63
N LYS A 58 2.76 15.18 16.86
CA LYS A 58 4.11 15.23 17.40
C LYS A 58 4.64 13.82 17.66
N ILE A 59 5.84 13.57 17.17
CA ILE A 59 6.57 12.32 17.42
C ILE A 59 7.60 12.54 18.52
N ALA A 60 7.76 11.56 19.41
CA ALA A 60 8.81 11.54 20.43
C ALA A 60 10.13 11.01 19.85
N ALA A 61 10.04 10.04 18.94
CA ALA A 61 11.18 9.44 18.26
C ALA A 61 10.74 8.70 17.00
N PHE A 62 11.69 8.39 16.13
CA PHE A 62 11.51 7.44 15.04
C PHE A 62 12.78 6.61 14.86
N VAL A 63 12.62 5.39 14.36
CA VAL A 63 13.73 4.49 14.03
C VAL A 63 13.46 3.92 12.65
N TYR A 64 14.44 3.98 11.76
CA TYR A 64 14.31 3.33 10.46
C TYR A 64 15.56 2.54 10.07
N THR A 65 15.32 1.50 9.26
CA THR A 65 16.36 0.77 8.55
C THR A 65 16.06 0.78 7.07
N ILE A 66 17.11 0.83 6.25
CA ILE A 66 16.99 0.75 4.79
C ILE A 66 17.67 -0.54 4.35
N GLU A 67 16.91 -1.40 3.69
CA GLU A 67 17.36 -2.68 3.14
C GLU A 67 17.13 -2.71 1.64
N PHE A 68 17.98 -3.44 0.92
CA PHE A 68 17.79 -3.64 -0.52
C PHE A 68 17.04 -4.96 -0.75
N GLN A 69 15.81 -4.86 -1.24
CA GLN A 69 15.00 -6.03 -1.56
C GLN A 69 15.60 -6.81 -2.75
N LYS A 70 15.13 -8.05 -2.96
CA LYS A 70 15.47 -8.83 -4.16
C LYS A 70 15.16 -7.97 -5.40
N ARG A 71 16.16 -7.79 -6.28
CA ARG A 71 16.22 -6.84 -7.42
C ARG A 71 16.81 -5.46 -7.13
N GLY A 72 17.38 -5.25 -5.94
CA GLY A 72 18.19 -4.05 -5.63
C GLY A 72 17.38 -2.78 -5.41
N LEU A 73 16.08 -2.88 -5.12
CA LEU A 73 15.27 -1.71 -4.78
C LEU A 73 15.40 -1.41 -3.28
N PRO A 74 15.70 -0.15 -2.89
CA PRO A 74 15.68 0.24 -1.49
C PRO A 74 14.28 0.07 -0.88
N HIS A 75 14.24 -0.37 0.36
CA HIS A 75 13.03 -0.51 1.14
C HIS A 75 13.32 -0.04 2.56
N MET A 76 12.48 0.87 3.04
CA MET A 76 12.60 1.42 4.39
C MET A 76 11.59 0.76 5.32
N HIS A 77 12.09 0.17 6.42
CA HIS A 77 11.28 -0.12 7.59
C HIS A 77 11.33 1.10 8.50
N LEU A 78 10.19 1.67 8.87
CA LEU A 78 10.09 2.82 9.76
C LEU A 78 9.17 2.47 10.93
N LEU A 79 9.66 2.72 12.14
CA LEU A 79 8.89 2.75 13.36
C LEU A 79 8.80 4.19 13.84
N VAL A 80 7.57 4.67 14.06
CA VAL A 80 7.29 6.02 14.59
C VAL A 80 6.77 5.86 16.02
N ILE A 81 7.35 6.61 16.95
CA ILE A 81 6.93 6.65 18.36
C ILE A 81 6.30 8.01 18.60
N MET A 82 4.98 8.03 18.78
CA MET A 82 4.22 9.26 19.01
C MET A 82 4.47 9.84 20.40
N SER A 83 4.43 11.17 20.51
CA SER A 83 4.42 11.89 21.79
C SER A 83 3.22 11.48 22.64
N SER A 84 3.33 11.53 23.97
CA SER A 84 2.22 11.20 24.88
C SER A 84 0.94 11.95 24.55
N ASP A 85 1.07 13.22 24.16
CA ASP A 85 -0.04 14.13 23.96
C ASP A 85 -0.80 13.87 22.65
N ASP A 86 -0.14 13.21 21.69
CA ASP A 86 -0.68 12.90 20.35
C ASP A 86 -0.84 11.39 20.12
N LYS A 87 -0.64 10.56 21.16
CA LYS A 87 -0.82 9.11 21.03
C LYS A 87 -2.26 8.79 20.64
N ILE A 88 -2.40 7.87 19.69
CA ILE A 88 -3.71 7.32 19.31
C ILE A 88 -4.20 6.45 20.46
N HIS A 89 -5.34 6.83 21.04
CA HIS A 89 -5.96 6.11 22.14
C HIS A 89 -7.29 5.49 21.75
N GLN A 90 -7.94 6.02 20.71
CA GLN A 90 -9.24 5.56 20.24
C GLN A 90 -9.16 4.96 18.84
N ALA A 91 -10.10 4.05 18.53
CA ALA A 91 -10.14 3.38 17.24
C ALA A 91 -10.48 4.34 16.09
N GLU A 92 -11.27 5.37 16.37
CA GLU A 92 -11.71 6.38 15.41
C GLU A 92 -10.55 7.28 14.98
N GLU A 93 -9.68 7.68 15.92
CA GLU A 93 -8.45 8.42 15.64
C GLU A 93 -7.51 7.63 14.71
N LEU A 94 -7.49 6.29 14.85
CA LEU A 94 -6.73 5.43 13.96
C LEU A 94 -7.32 5.39 12.55
N ASP A 95 -8.65 5.47 12.41
CA ASP A 95 -9.32 5.47 11.10
C ASP A 95 -9.01 6.74 10.29
N ASP A 96 -8.69 7.85 10.94
CA ASP A 96 -8.23 9.08 10.28
C ASP A 96 -6.82 8.93 9.69
N LEU A 97 -6.01 8.03 10.25
CA LEU A 97 -4.64 7.79 9.83
C LEU A 97 -4.50 6.59 8.89
N VAL A 98 -5.27 5.53 9.09
CA VAL A 98 -5.14 4.29 8.32
C VAL A 98 -6.51 3.79 7.89
N SER A 99 -6.67 3.64 6.59
CA SER A 99 -7.87 3.05 6.00
C SER A 99 -7.58 1.65 5.45
N SER A 100 -8.58 0.78 5.55
CA SER A 100 -8.62 -0.52 4.87
C SER A 100 -9.83 -0.64 3.96
N GLU A 101 -10.33 0.49 3.45
CA GLU A 101 -11.51 0.56 2.59
C GLU A 101 -11.14 1.11 1.20
N ILE A 102 -11.85 0.67 0.17
CA ILE A 102 -11.75 1.24 -1.17
C ILE A 102 -12.41 2.63 -1.13
N PRO A 103 -11.69 3.72 -1.48
CA PRO A 103 -12.27 5.05 -1.51
C PRO A 103 -13.45 5.15 -2.46
N GLY A 104 -14.44 5.96 -2.10
CA GLY A 104 -15.57 6.30 -2.96
C GLY A 104 -15.20 7.28 -4.07
N ASN A 105 -16.21 7.78 -4.78
CA ASN A 105 -16.01 8.67 -5.93
C ASN A 105 -15.60 10.11 -5.56
N HIS A 106 -15.59 10.46 -4.28
CA HIS A 106 -15.16 11.78 -3.82
C HIS A 106 -13.64 11.98 -3.91
N ASP A 107 -12.86 10.90 -3.98
CA ASP A 107 -11.40 10.94 -4.12
C ASP A 107 -10.94 9.89 -5.14
N LEU A 108 -11.14 10.22 -6.42
CA LEU A 108 -10.81 9.33 -7.53
C LEU A 108 -9.30 9.04 -7.62
N GLU A 109 -8.46 10.02 -7.29
CA GLU A 109 -7.01 9.86 -7.27
C GLU A 109 -6.59 8.80 -6.24
N LEU A 110 -7.05 8.93 -4.99
CA LEU A 110 -6.75 7.93 -3.95
C LEU A 110 -7.32 6.57 -4.34
N ARG A 111 -8.54 6.55 -4.88
CA ARG A 111 -9.20 5.34 -5.34
C ARG A 111 -8.33 4.62 -6.37
N GLU A 112 -7.83 5.31 -7.40
CA GLU A 112 -6.94 4.72 -8.39
C GLU A 112 -5.67 4.13 -7.77
N LEU A 113 -5.03 4.84 -6.84
CA LEU A 113 -3.84 4.35 -6.16
C LEU A 113 -4.13 3.11 -5.30
N VAL A 114 -5.23 3.11 -4.55
CA VAL A 114 -5.67 1.97 -3.74
C VAL A 114 -5.98 0.78 -4.64
N LEU A 115 -6.75 1.00 -5.71
CA LEU A 115 -7.10 -0.02 -6.70
C LEU A 115 -5.90 -0.53 -7.50
N LYS A 116 -4.78 0.18 -7.52
CA LYS A 116 -3.56 -0.27 -8.19
C LYS A 116 -2.61 -1.02 -7.24
N TRP A 117 -2.42 -0.51 -6.03
CA TRP A 117 -1.34 -0.93 -5.14
C TRP A 117 -1.79 -1.54 -3.82
N MET A 118 -3.00 -1.22 -3.34
CA MET A 118 -3.47 -1.60 -2.01
C MET A 118 -4.54 -2.70 -2.02
N ILE A 119 -4.73 -3.41 -3.12
CA ILE A 119 -5.59 -4.61 -3.13
C ILE A 119 -4.71 -5.85 -3.14
N HIS A 120 -4.91 -6.70 -2.14
CA HIS A 120 -4.26 -7.99 -2.06
C HIS A 120 -4.53 -8.80 -3.34
N ASN A 121 -3.45 -9.28 -3.95
CA ASN A 121 -3.55 -10.11 -5.15
C ASN A 121 -4.30 -11.42 -4.85
N PRO A 122 -4.90 -12.06 -5.86
CA PRO A 122 -5.49 -13.37 -5.67
C PRO A 122 -4.53 -14.35 -5.04
N CYS A 123 -5.01 -15.04 -4.00
CA CYS A 123 -4.31 -16.04 -3.21
C CYS A 123 -5.31 -17.13 -2.77
N GLY A 124 -4.85 -18.13 -2.03
CA GLY A 124 -5.71 -19.23 -1.57
C GLY A 124 -6.16 -20.09 -2.74
N GLU A 125 -7.44 -20.41 -2.79
CA GLU A 125 -8.04 -21.19 -3.87
C GLU A 125 -7.91 -20.51 -5.24
N LEU A 126 -7.85 -19.18 -5.26
CA LEU A 126 -7.74 -18.40 -6.50
C LEU A 126 -6.31 -18.39 -7.07
N ASN A 127 -5.31 -18.69 -6.22
CA ASN A 127 -3.91 -18.82 -6.58
C ASN A 127 -3.11 -19.44 -5.41
N SER A 128 -2.95 -20.76 -5.42
CA SER A 128 -2.19 -21.49 -4.40
C SER A 128 -0.68 -21.20 -4.45
N ASN A 129 -0.18 -20.74 -5.60
CA ASN A 129 1.23 -20.41 -5.82
C ASN A 129 1.56 -18.95 -5.49
N ALA A 130 0.63 -18.18 -4.93
CA ALA A 130 0.90 -16.80 -4.53
C ALA A 130 1.98 -16.75 -3.44
N THR A 131 2.87 -15.75 -3.50
CA THR A 131 4.01 -15.61 -2.57
C THR A 131 3.62 -15.39 -1.11
N CYS A 132 2.37 -15.00 -0.86
CA CYS A 132 1.81 -14.89 0.49
C CYS A 132 1.36 -16.24 1.07
N MET A 133 1.23 -17.29 0.25
CA MET A 133 0.77 -18.61 0.71
C MET A 133 1.88 -19.32 1.45
N VAL A 134 1.56 -19.84 2.63
CA VAL A 134 2.47 -20.59 3.50
C VAL A 134 1.75 -21.81 4.05
N GLN A 135 2.51 -22.88 4.30
CA GLN A 135 1.97 -24.07 4.97
C GLN A 135 1.90 -23.79 6.49
N LYS A 136 0.69 -23.80 7.07
CA LYS A 136 0.47 -23.63 8.51
C LYS A 136 -0.48 -24.73 9.00
N ASN A 137 -0.03 -25.51 9.99
CA ASN A 137 -0.81 -26.63 10.56
C ASN A 137 -1.33 -27.62 9.50
N GLY A 138 -0.48 -27.97 8.52
CA GLY A 138 -0.87 -28.89 7.45
C GLY A 138 -1.84 -28.33 6.40
N ARG A 139 -2.17 -27.03 6.46
CA ARG A 139 -3.02 -26.35 5.47
C ARG A 139 -2.30 -25.18 4.81
N LEU A 140 -2.54 -24.99 3.52
CA LEU A 140 -2.03 -23.84 2.78
C LEU A 140 -2.87 -22.60 3.12
N LYS A 141 -2.27 -21.58 3.74
CA LYS A 141 -2.96 -20.36 4.20
C LYS A 141 -2.22 -19.11 3.74
N CYS A 142 -2.94 -18.03 3.45
CA CYS A 142 -2.31 -16.73 3.28
C CYS A 142 -1.70 -16.29 4.62
N ARG A 143 -0.39 -15.99 4.64
CA ARG A 143 0.33 -15.56 5.86
C ARG A 143 -0.18 -14.26 6.47
N PHE A 144 -0.90 -13.48 5.67
CA PHE A 144 -1.53 -12.23 6.08
C PHE A 144 -3.04 -12.40 6.38
N ASP A 145 -3.54 -13.64 6.31
CA ASP A 145 -4.95 -14.00 6.56
C ASP A 145 -5.94 -13.25 5.66
N PHE A 146 -5.63 -13.07 4.38
CA PHE A 146 -6.59 -12.58 3.39
C PHE A 146 -7.46 -13.71 2.81
N PRO A 147 -8.73 -13.42 2.45
CA PRO A 147 -9.45 -12.17 2.71
C PRO A 147 -9.71 -11.97 4.22
N LYS A 148 -9.67 -10.71 4.68
CA LYS A 148 -10.03 -10.35 6.05
C LYS A 148 -11.54 -10.45 6.25
N SER A 149 -11.99 -10.51 7.50
CA SER A 149 -13.43 -10.39 7.79
C SER A 149 -13.91 -8.96 7.51
N PHE A 150 -15.20 -8.80 7.21
CA PHE A 150 -15.84 -7.49 7.30
C PHE A 150 -15.87 -7.04 8.75
N GLN A 151 -15.76 -5.74 8.95
CA GLN A 151 -15.69 -5.13 10.26
C GLN A 151 -16.21 -3.69 10.19
N GLU A 152 -17.27 -3.40 10.95
CA GLU A 152 -17.95 -2.10 10.86
C GLU A 152 -17.16 -0.95 11.51
N VAL A 153 -16.38 -1.25 12.54
CA VAL A 153 -15.56 -0.27 13.28
C VAL A 153 -14.19 -0.85 13.58
N THR A 154 -13.15 -0.02 13.60
CA THR A 154 -11.81 -0.47 14.01
C THR A 154 -11.85 -0.94 15.46
N SER A 155 -11.11 -2.00 15.78
CA SER A 155 -10.92 -2.48 17.15
C SER A 155 -9.44 -2.59 17.49
N LEU A 156 -9.08 -1.96 18.60
CA LEU A 156 -7.76 -2.09 19.20
C LEU A 156 -7.73 -3.40 20.00
N VAL A 157 -6.72 -4.23 19.76
CA VAL A 157 -6.55 -5.53 20.43
C VAL A 157 -5.32 -5.43 21.32
N ASP A 158 -5.43 -5.90 22.56
CA ASP A 158 -4.30 -5.97 23.49
C ASP A 158 -3.15 -6.78 22.88
N ASP A 159 -1.94 -6.22 22.92
CA ASP A 159 -0.70 -6.81 22.40
C ASP A 159 -0.74 -7.26 20.93
N GLY A 160 -1.63 -6.65 20.13
CA GLY A 160 -1.88 -7.04 18.74
C GLY A 160 -1.84 -5.90 17.73
N LYS A 161 -1.93 -6.27 16.45
CA LYS A 161 -2.24 -5.30 15.39
C LYS A 161 -3.74 -4.97 15.48
N PRO A 162 -4.14 -3.70 15.28
CA PRO A 162 -5.55 -3.33 15.20
C PRO A 162 -6.27 -4.13 14.12
N ASN A 163 -7.52 -4.51 14.40
CA ASN A 163 -8.40 -4.98 13.34
C ASN A 163 -9.07 -3.76 12.73
N TYR A 164 -8.63 -3.37 11.54
CA TYR A 164 -9.13 -2.19 10.85
C TYR A 164 -10.56 -2.35 10.34
N ARG A 165 -11.30 -1.26 10.34
CA ARG A 165 -12.60 -1.11 9.68
C ARG A 165 -12.54 -1.51 8.21
N ARG A 166 -13.46 -2.38 7.83
CA ARG A 166 -13.67 -2.95 6.48
C ARG A 166 -15.16 -3.17 6.30
N ARG A 167 -15.92 -2.12 6.00
CA ARG A 167 -17.38 -2.25 5.91
C ARG A 167 -17.77 -3.04 4.67
N TYR A 168 -18.89 -3.74 4.77
CA TYR A 168 -19.54 -4.31 3.59
C TYR A 168 -20.02 -3.17 2.69
N ASN A 169 -19.71 -3.24 1.40
CA ASN A 169 -20.24 -2.33 0.41
C ASN A 169 -20.98 -3.14 -0.67
N PRO A 170 -22.31 -3.04 -0.77
CA PRO A 170 -23.12 -3.83 -1.70
C PRO A 170 -22.82 -3.51 -3.17
N GLN A 171 -22.10 -2.42 -3.48
CA GLN A 171 -21.69 -2.06 -4.83
C GLN A 171 -20.51 -2.90 -5.32
N PHE A 172 -19.75 -3.53 -4.42
CA PHE A 172 -18.62 -4.42 -4.75
C PHE A 172 -18.98 -5.90 -4.77
N ASP A 173 -20.18 -6.27 -4.32
CA ASP A 173 -20.65 -7.64 -4.20
C ASP A 173 -21.49 -8.06 -5.41
N PRO A 174 -21.03 -9.00 -6.26
CA PRO A 174 -21.77 -9.43 -7.45
C PRO A 174 -23.13 -10.07 -7.17
N GLU A 175 -23.37 -10.55 -5.95
CA GLU A 175 -24.65 -11.16 -5.55
C GLU A 175 -25.67 -10.10 -5.06
N SER A 176 -25.23 -8.85 -4.87
CA SER A 176 -26.08 -7.76 -4.40
C SER A 176 -26.83 -7.09 -5.56
N SER A 177 -28.08 -6.71 -5.33
CA SER A 177 -28.89 -5.93 -6.28
C SER A 177 -28.34 -4.53 -6.55
N GLN A 178 -27.44 -4.03 -5.70
CA GLN A 178 -26.78 -2.73 -5.86
C GLN A 178 -25.39 -2.85 -6.51
N PHE A 179 -25.01 -4.03 -6.99
CA PHE A 179 -23.71 -4.25 -7.61
C PHE A 179 -23.47 -3.28 -8.77
N SER A 180 -22.31 -2.61 -8.77
CA SER A 180 -21.93 -1.70 -9.84
C SER A 180 -20.71 -2.23 -10.58
N HIS A 181 -20.87 -2.59 -11.84
CA HIS A 181 -19.76 -2.96 -12.71
C HIS A 181 -18.72 -1.84 -12.88
N GLU A 182 -19.16 -0.59 -12.84
CA GLU A 182 -18.30 0.60 -12.91
C GLU A 182 -17.40 0.69 -11.67
N GLN A 183 -17.95 0.37 -10.49
CA GLN A 183 -17.19 0.44 -9.24
C GLN A 183 -16.50 -0.86 -8.85
N ALA A 184 -16.84 -1.97 -9.50
CA ALA A 184 -16.32 -3.29 -9.19
C ALA A 184 -14.79 -3.37 -9.37
N VAL A 185 -14.13 -4.00 -8.39
CA VAL A 185 -12.68 -4.16 -8.42
C VAL A 185 -12.32 -5.54 -8.96
N TYR A 186 -11.84 -5.58 -10.19
CA TYR A 186 -11.46 -6.85 -10.82
C TYR A 186 -9.98 -7.16 -10.64
N ARG A 187 -9.70 -8.43 -10.36
CA ARG A 187 -8.36 -9.04 -10.40
C ARG A 187 -8.38 -10.29 -11.26
N LYS A 188 -7.23 -10.61 -11.86
CA LYS A 188 -7.06 -11.83 -12.66
C LYS A 188 -6.55 -12.95 -11.76
N GLY A 189 -7.32 -14.03 -11.62
CA GLY A 189 -6.88 -15.25 -10.96
C GLY A 189 -5.94 -16.07 -11.85
N ILE A 190 -5.41 -17.18 -11.32
CA ILE A 190 -4.38 -17.98 -12.02
C ILE A 190 -4.86 -18.56 -13.36
N ASN A 191 -6.14 -18.91 -13.48
CA ASN A 191 -6.74 -19.44 -14.72
C ASN A 191 -7.23 -18.35 -15.68
N GLY A 192 -6.85 -17.08 -15.44
CA GLY A 192 -7.34 -15.94 -16.22
C GLY A 192 -8.75 -15.47 -15.90
N ARG A 193 -9.48 -16.17 -15.01
CA ARG A 193 -10.79 -15.76 -14.51
C ARG A 193 -10.71 -14.40 -13.80
N ARG A 194 -11.61 -13.49 -14.16
CA ARG A 194 -11.82 -12.23 -13.42
C ARG A 194 -12.53 -12.56 -12.11
N VAL A 195 -11.97 -12.08 -11.01
CA VAL A 195 -12.55 -12.17 -9.66
C VAL A 195 -12.77 -10.77 -9.13
N THR A 196 -13.89 -10.57 -8.45
CA THR A 196 -14.20 -9.31 -7.78
C THR A 196 -13.48 -9.23 -6.43
N ARG A 197 -13.25 -8.00 -5.98
CA ARG A 197 -12.61 -7.65 -4.73
C ARG A 197 -13.41 -6.55 -4.06
N ASP A 198 -13.32 -6.53 -2.74
CA ASP A 198 -14.02 -5.62 -1.84
C ASP A 198 -13.05 -5.22 -0.70
N ASN A 199 -13.59 -4.54 0.32
CA ASN A 199 -12.83 -4.05 1.47
C ASN A 199 -12.10 -5.16 2.26
N ARG A 200 -12.50 -6.44 2.14
CA ARG A 200 -11.78 -7.56 2.79
C ARG A 200 -10.39 -7.79 2.22
N HIS A 201 -10.14 -7.28 1.02
CA HIS A 201 -8.91 -7.50 0.28
C HIS A 201 -7.97 -6.30 0.31
N VAL A 202 -8.38 -5.18 0.90
CA VAL A 202 -7.56 -3.97 0.96
C VAL A 202 -6.42 -4.16 1.96
N VAL A 203 -5.20 -3.87 1.57
CA VAL A 203 -4.06 -3.74 2.49
C VAL A 203 -4.17 -2.37 3.16
N PRO A 204 -4.04 -2.25 4.50
CA PRO A 204 -4.15 -0.97 5.18
C PRO A 204 -3.20 0.07 4.60
N TYR A 205 -3.67 1.30 4.40
CA TYR A 205 -2.89 2.39 3.82
C TYR A 205 -3.18 3.71 4.54
N ASN A 206 -2.21 4.62 4.49
CA ASN A 206 -2.42 6.02 4.85
C ASN A 206 -2.58 6.85 3.58
N SER A 207 -3.65 7.64 3.49
CA SER A 207 -4.00 8.39 2.28
C SER A 207 -2.94 9.42 1.88
N TYR A 208 -2.36 10.14 2.85
CA TYR A 208 -1.33 11.14 2.60
C TYR A 208 -0.05 10.51 2.04
N LEU A 209 0.46 9.47 2.69
CA LEU A 209 1.68 8.77 2.27
C LEU A 209 1.49 8.10 0.91
N LEU A 210 0.31 7.52 0.65
CA LEU A 210 0.02 6.89 -0.63
C LEU A 210 0.00 7.91 -1.77
N LYS A 211 -0.63 9.08 -1.59
CA LYS A 211 -0.67 10.14 -2.61
C LYS A 211 0.70 10.77 -2.84
N ASN A 212 1.35 11.23 -1.79
CA ASN A 212 2.53 12.09 -1.91
C ASN A 212 3.82 11.33 -2.19
N LEU A 213 3.90 10.06 -1.75
CA LEU A 213 5.13 9.27 -1.89
C LEU A 213 4.94 8.03 -2.77
N THR A 214 3.70 7.73 -3.19
CA THR A 214 3.35 6.41 -3.74
C THR A 214 3.84 5.28 -2.83
N ALA A 215 3.82 5.55 -1.51
CA ALA A 215 4.37 4.66 -0.52
C ALA A 215 3.43 3.47 -0.34
N ILE A 216 3.94 2.28 -0.63
CA ILE A 216 3.30 1.04 -0.18
C ILE A 216 3.76 0.83 1.27
N LEU A 217 2.82 1.01 2.21
CA LEU A 217 2.98 0.54 3.58
C LEU A 217 2.75 -0.97 3.54
N THR A 218 3.77 -1.75 3.91
CA THR A 218 3.75 -3.22 3.89
C THR A 218 3.88 -3.76 5.30
#